data_AF-A0A3D9MYI4-F1
#
_entry.id   AF-A0A3D9MYI4-F1
#
_cell.length_a   1.000
_cell.length_b   1.000
_cell.length_c   1.000
_cell.angle_alpha   90.00
_cell.angle_beta   90.00
_cell.angle_gamma   90.00
#
_symmetry.space_group_name_H-M   'P 1'
#
loop_
_entity.id
_entity.type
_entity.pdbx_description
1 polymer ?
#
loop_
_entity_poly.entity_id
_entity_poly.type
_entity_poly.pdbx_seq_one_letter_code
_entity_poly.pdbx_strand_id
1 'polypeptide(L)'
;MQFAVNGSSTGNVVTSVKVENGHYTMTMRGDTFDAKMAGFGVFEGQVDAETESQLEALRNSAPPGGPYTSWTQVNKYLHSFYANGTKLAKLDVTGTIAPRDGRLVLTLEFQNSGKSEVVFRSPATWEGIFNPINGNSWILVTGVRSDNLKKHEKELEFDTSWFGGQALLNRADFPDDVVRIQPGQIRRANFLVWPSNPFKMGRYLLGITVAIREVLAPQALKGSVEFVAPDTYVEFTQDYPTTHEEHAAFATHLREQSQ
;
A
#
# COMPACT_ATOMS: atom_id res chain seq x y z
N MET A 1 28.47 5.73 1.07
CA MET A 1 27.88 4.89 0.01
C MET A 1 26.40 5.21 -0.18
N GLN A 2 25.87 5.13 -1.41
CA GLN A 2 24.43 5.18 -1.68
C GLN A 2 24.07 4.11 -2.71
N PHE A 3 22.92 3.47 -2.52
CA PHE A 3 22.33 2.57 -3.51
C PHE A 3 20.81 2.72 -3.55
N ALA A 4 20.23 2.30 -4.66
CA ALA A 4 18.80 2.33 -4.91
C ALA A 4 18.33 0.94 -5.34
N VAL A 5 17.09 0.62 -5.01
CA VAL A 5 16.47 -0.65 -5.38
C VAL A 5 15.11 -0.35 -5.99
N ASN A 6 14.93 -0.85 -7.20
CA ASN A 6 13.66 -0.91 -7.89
C ASN A 6 13.31 -2.39 -8.04
N GLY A 7 12.11 -2.79 -7.65
CA GLY A 7 11.73 -4.21 -7.60
C GLY A 7 10.92 -4.61 -6.38
N SER A 8 10.53 -3.67 -5.52
CA SER A 8 9.54 -3.88 -4.46
C SER A 8 8.16 -3.33 -4.81
N SER A 9 7.94 -2.80 -6.02
CA SER A 9 6.66 -2.19 -6.41
C SER A 9 6.34 -2.37 -7.88
N THR A 10 5.05 -2.31 -8.22
CA THR A 10 4.53 -2.38 -9.61
C THR A 10 4.68 -1.05 -10.38
N GLY A 11 4.77 0.08 -9.67
CA GLY A 11 4.83 1.44 -10.19
C GLY A 11 6.22 2.06 -10.24
N ASN A 12 7.29 1.26 -10.17
CA ASN A 12 8.68 1.73 -10.15
C ASN A 12 9.02 2.70 -8.99
N VAL A 13 8.36 2.57 -7.83
CA VAL A 13 8.78 3.35 -6.66
C VAL A 13 10.08 2.77 -6.09
N VAL A 14 11.06 3.66 -5.92
CA VAL A 14 12.44 3.29 -5.57
C VAL A 14 12.66 3.41 -4.07
N THR A 15 13.16 2.34 -3.47
CA THR A 15 13.73 2.39 -2.12
C THR A 15 15.21 2.77 -2.23
N SER A 16 15.64 3.80 -1.50
CA SER A 16 17.03 4.26 -1.51
C SER A 16 17.66 4.16 -0.13
N VAL A 17 18.90 3.70 -0.07
CA VAL A 17 19.69 3.61 1.16
C VAL A 17 20.98 4.41 0.98
N LYS A 18 21.28 5.25 1.97
CA LYS A 18 22.57 5.90 2.14
C LYS A 18 23.23 5.32 3.39
N VAL A 19 24.50 4.94 3.29
CA VAL A 19 25.34 4.54 4.43
C VAL A 19 26.55 5.47 4.48
N GLU A 20 26.82 6.10 5.61
CA GLU A 20 27.92 7.05 5.79
C GLU A 20 28.38 7.04 7.24
N ASN A 21 29.67 6.81 7.47
CA ASN A 21 30.29 6.80 8.80
C ASN A 21 29.59 5.85 9.79
N GLY A 22 29.28 4.62 9.36
CA GLY A 22 28.57 3.63 10.18
C GLY A 22 27.08 3.95 10.42
N HIS A 23 26.52 4.99 9.80
CA HIS A 23 25.11 5.34 9.90
C HIS A 23 24.38 5.07 8.60
N TYR A 24 23.15 4.52 8.66
CA TYR A 24 22.29 4.41 7.49
C TYR A 24 21.08 5.33 7.56
N THR A 25 20.64 5.80 6.40
CA THR A 25 19.32 6.37 6.16
C THR A 25 18.67 5.61 5.02
N MET A 26 17.51 5.00 5.27
CA MET A 26 16.71 4.32 4.28
C MET A 26 15.43 5.11 4.02
N THR A 27 15.22 5.52 2.77
CA THR A 27 13.94 6.05 2.29
C THR A 27 13.23 4.94 1.54
N MET A 28 12.22 4.37 2.18
CA MET A 28 11.39 3.31 1.62
C MET A 28 10.10 3.91 1.08
N ARG A 29 9.86 3.75 -0.22
CA ARG A 29 8.66 4.27 -0.90
C ARG A 29 7.53 3.24 -1.04
N GLY A 30 7.76 2.06 -0.51
CA GLY A 30 6.77 1.01 -0.39
C GLY A 30 7.27 -0.35 -0.82
N ASP A 31 6.54 -1.36 -0.39
CA ASP A 31 6.71 -2.76 -0.75
C ASP A 31 5.32 -3.32 -1.09
N THR A 32 5.21 -3.92 -2.27
CA THR A 32 4.01 -4.58 -2.77
C THR A 32 4.22 -6.09 -2.94
N PHE A 33 5.43 -6.60 -2.71
CA PHE A 33 5.76 -8.03 -2.91
C PHE A 33 5.57 -8.83 -1.63
N ASP A 34 5.98 -8.30 -0.49
CA ASP A 34 5.68 -8.92 0.79
C ASP A 34 5.19 -7.92 1.83
N ALA A 35 4.15 -8.31 2.57
CA ALA A 35 3.53 -7.46 3.58
C ALA A 35 4.42 -7.25 4.82
N LYS A 36 5.70 -7.69 4.81
CA LYS A 36 6.57 -7.60 5.99
C LYS A 36 7.12 -6.20 6.19
N MET A 37 7.22 -5.41 5.13
CA MET A 37 7.60 -4.00 5.20
C MET A 37 6.43 -3.10 4.78
N ALA A 38 5.26 -3.32 5.38
CA ALA A 38 4.05 -2.59 5.05
C ALA A 38 4.22 -1.06 5.10
N GLY A 39 3.52 -0.34 4.23
CA GLY A 39 3.56 1.13 4.19
C GLY A 39 4.84 1.71 3.59
N PHE A 40 5.13 2.98 3.91
CA PHE A 40 6.33 3.69 3.43
C PHE A 40 6.91 4.58 4.54
N GLY A 41 8.20 4.91 4.46
CA GLY A 41 8.85 5.67 5.53
C GLY A 41 10.32 6.03 5.30
N VAL A 42 10.85 6.79 6.26
CA VAL A 42 12.28 7.09 6.41
C VAL A 42 12.76 6.48 7.72
N PHE A 43 13.82 5.68 7.63
CA PHE A 43 14.40 4.92 8.73
C PHE A 43 15.87 5.27 8.88
N GLU A 44 16.34 5.36 10.11
CA GLU A 44 17.74 5.64 10.40
C GLU A 44 18.28 4.73 11.51
N GLY A 45 19.58 4.44 11.45
CA GLY A 45 20.23 3.64 12.47
C GLY A 45 21.71 3.46 12.22
N GLN A 46 22.31 2.57 13.00
CA GLN A 46 23.72 2.22 12.89
C GLN A 46 23.89 0.94 12.05
N VAL A 47 25.04 0.85 11.38
CA VAL A 47 25.50 -0.30 10.62
C VAL A 47 26.87 -0.68 11.17
N ASP A 48 27.10 -1.97 11.43
CA ASP A 48 28.43 -2.45 11.79
C ASP A 48 29.37 -2.49 10.58
N ALA A 49 30.67 -2.52 10.84
CA ALA A 49 31.69 -2.50 9.79
C ALA A 49 31.59 -3.70 8.83
N GLU A 50 31.11 -4.85 9.32
CA GLU A 50 30.91 -6.03 8.48
C GLU A 50 29.78 -5.81 7.47
N THR A 51 28.64 -5.32 7.93
CA THR A 51 27.48 -5.00 7.08
C THR A 51 27.80 -3.89 6.10
N GLU A 52 28.53 -2.85 6.52
CA GLU A 52 28.98 -1.78 5.63
C GLU A 52 29.88 -2.32 4.51
N SER A 53 30.86 -3.16 4.84
CA SER A 53 31.74 -3.82 3.87
C SER A 53 30.97 -4.73 2.90
N GLN A 54 30.00 -5.51 3.39
CA GLN A 54 29.15 -6.35 2.55
C GLN A 54 28.30 -5.51 1.58
N LEU A 55 27.72 -4.39 2.03
CA LEU A 55 26.96 -3.47 1.18
C LEU A 55 27.86 -2.79 0.14
N GLU A 56 29.12 -2.48 0.48
CA GLU A 56 30.11 -1.93 -0.48
C GLU A 56 30.41 -2.93 -1.59
N ALA A 57 30.64 -4.19 -1.24
CA ALA A 57 30.85 -5.26 -2.20
C ALA A 57 29.63 -5.45 -3.11
N LEU A 58 28.41 -5.42 -2.56
CA LEU A 58 27.17 -5.52 -3.34
C LEU A 58 27.01 -4.36 -4.32
N ARG A 59 27.24 -3.11 -3.88
CA ARG A 59 27.21 -1.95 -4.78
C ARG A 59 28.21 -2.10 -5.92
N ASN A 60 29.44 -2.54 -5.64
CA ASN A 60 30.50 -2.65 -6.64
C ASN A 60 30.29 -3.83 -7.62
N SER A 61 29.42 -4.78 -7.27
CA SER A 61 29.03 -5.91 -8.13
C SER A 61 27.78 -5.66 -8.97
N ALA A 62 27.15 -4.48 -8.83
CA ALA A 62 26.03 -4.11 -9.67
C ALA A 62 26.45 -4.06 -11.16
N PRO A 63 25.62 -4.55 -12.10
CA PRO A 63 25.97 -4.59 -13.51
C PRO A 63 26.34 -3.19 -14.04
N PRO A 64 27.38 -3.06 -14.89
CA PRO A 64 27.71 -1.80 -15.53
C PRO A 64 26.49 -1.26 -16.29
N GLY A 65 25.96 -0.10 -15.88
CA GLY A 65 24.86 0.59 -16.56
C GLY A 65 23.48 0.50 -15.90
N GLY A 66 23.31 -0.25 -14.81
CA GLY A 66 22.06 -0.27 -14.04
C GLY A 66 22.10 0.71 -12.85
N PRO A 67 21.10 1.60 -12.65
CA PRO A 67 21.06 2.48 -11.49
C PRO A 67 20.63 1.77 -10.19
N TYR A 68 20.34 0.47 -10.25
CA TYR A 68 19.74 -0.30 -9.15
C TYR A 68 20.57 -1.52 -8.74
N THR A 69 20.67 -1.75 -7.44
CA THR A 69 21.20 -3.00 -6.87
C THR A 69 20.10 -4.06 -6.87
N SER A 70 20.46 -5.34 -7.04
CA SER A 70 19.47 -6.43 -7.05
C SER A 70 18.73 -6.52 -5.71
N TRP A 71 17.39 -6.48 -5.75
CA TRP A 71 16.54 -6.68 -4.57
C TRP A 71 16.90 -7.94 -3.79
N THR A 72 17.09 -9.06 -4.48
CA THR A 72 17.39 -10.36 -3.85
C THR A 72 18.68 -10.36 -3.04
N GLN A 73 19.65 -9.52 -3.40
CA GLN A 73 20.93 -9.43 -2.70
C GLN A 73 20.85 -8.54 -1.46
N VAL A 74 20.04 -7.48 -1.51
CA VAL A 74 19.97 -6.47 -0.44
C VAL A 74 18.78 -6.64 0.49
N ASN A 75 17.79 -7.47 0.14
CA ASN A 75 16.53 -7.59 0.87
C ASN A 75 16.71 -7.86 2.38
N LYS A 76 17.67 -8.72 2.75
CA LYS A 76 17.94 -9.01 4.18
C LYS A 76 18.34 -7.76 4.97
N TYR A 77 19.08 -6.83 4.36
CA TYR A 77 19.48 -5.57 5.00
C TYR A 77 18.31 -4.60 5.05
N LEU A 78 17.51 -4.51 3.98
CA LEU A 78 16.31 -3.67 3.95
C LEU A 78 15.32 -4.07 5.06
N HIS A 79 15.04 -5.37 5.21
CA HIS A 79 14.22 -5.86 6.32
C HIS A 79 14.82 -5.53 7.69
N SER A 80 16.14 -5.68 7.87
CA SER A 80 16.81 -5.34 9.13
C SER A 80 16.71 -3.84 9.44
N PHE A 81 16.95 -2.99 8.44
CA PHE A 81 16.84 -1.53 8.56
C PHE A 81 15.41 -1.09 8.86
N TYR A 82 14.43 -1.71 8.20
CA TYR A 82 13.02 -1.49 8.46
C TYR A 82 12.63 -1.85 9.89
N ALA A 83 13.04 -3.04 10.35
CA ALA A 83 12.63 -3.59 11.64
C ALA A 83 13.32 -2.90 12.83
N ASN A 84 14.61 -2.58 12.69
CA ASN A 84 15.44 -2.10 13.80
C ASN A 84 15.70 -0.59 13.75
N GLY A 85 15.39 0.08 12.64
CA GLY A 85 15.63 1.49 12.45
C GLY A 85 14.70 2.39 13.26
N THR A 86 15.23 3.55 13.64
CA THR A 86 14.41 4.66 14.12
C THR A 86 13.54 5.18 12.99
N LYS A 87 12.22 5.12 13.18
CA LYS A 87 11.21 5.63 12.24
C LYS A 87 11.16 7.16 12.29
N LEU A 88 11.87 7.85 11.40
CA LEU A 88 11.78 9.31 11.31
C LEU A 88 10.42 9.75 10.76
N ALA A 89 9.95 9.10 9.71
CA ALA A 89 8.60 9.22 9.18
C ALA A 89 8.13 7.81 8.81
N LYS A 90 6.90 7.46 9.15
CA LYS A 90 6.36 6.16 8.75
C LYS A 90 4.86 6.26 8.63
N LEU A 91 4.34 6.01 7.43
CA LEU A 91 2.93 5.82 7.23
C LEU A 91 2.63 4.33 7.07
N ASP A 92 1.76 3.83 7.92
CA ASP A 92 1.16 2.51 7.85
C ASP A 92 -0.29 2.68 7.38
N VAL A 93 -0.79 1.70 6.62
CA VAL A 93 -2.21 1.60 6.30
C VAL A 93 -2.70 0.25 6.75
N THR A 94 -3.82 0.24 7.46
CA THR A 94 -4.64 -0.95 7.70
C THR A 94 -6.02 -0.71 7.12
N GLY A 95 -6.80 -1.76 6.97
CA GLY A 95 -8.18 -1.59 6.56
C GLY A 95 -9.11 -2.70 7.00
N THR A 96 -10.39 -2.35 7.05
CA THR A 96 -11.50 -3.26 7.30
C THR A 96 -12.52 -3.11 6.20
N ILE A 97 -13.26 -4.17 5.91
CA ILE A 97 -14.30 -4.17 4.88
C ILE A 97 -15.56 -4.80 5.44
N ALA A 98 -16.72 -4.27 5.08
CA ALA A 98 -18.01 -4.81 5.49
C ALA A 98 -19.07 -4.58 4.40
N PRO A 99 -20.02 -5.51 4.20
CA PRO A 99 -21.18 -5.25 3.34
C PRO A 99 -22.06 -4.13 3.90
N ARG A 100 -22.55 -3.25 3.03
CA ARG A 100 -23.53 -2.20 3.34
C ARG A 100 -24.24 -1.74 2.08
N ASP A 101 -25.57 -1.65 2.12
CA ASP A 101 -26.40 -1.08 1.05
C ASP A 101 -26.09 -1.73 -0.33
N GLY A 102 -25.89 -3.05 -0.33
CA GLY A 102 -25.52 -3.85 -1.50
C GLY A 102 -24.16 -3.55 -2.09
N ARG A 103 -23.28 -2.87 -1.37
CA ARG A 103 -21.89 -2.58 -1.71
C ARG A 103 -20.97 -2.98 -0.54
N LEU A 104 -19.69 -2.70 -0.66
CA LEU A 104 -18.71 -2.87 0.40
C LEU A 104 -18.27 -1.50 0.91
N VAL A 105 -18.32 -1.32 2.24
CA VAL A 105 -17.66 -0.20 2.90
C VAL A 105 -16.27 -0.62 3.30
N LEU A 106 -15.28 -0.01 2.70
CA LEU A 106 -13.87 -0.13 3.08
C LEU A 106 -13.50 1.05 3.99
N THR A 107 -12.97 0.77 5.16
CA THR A 107 -12.36 1.78 6.04
C THR A 107 -10.85 1.61 5.98
N LEU A 108 -10.12 2.62 5.51
CA LEU A 108 -8.66 2.68 5.57
C LEU A 108 -8.23 3.55 6.74
N GLU A 109 -7.35 3.03 7.59
CA GLU A 109 -6.70 3.79 8.66
C GLU A 109 -5.26 4.11 8.27
N PHE A 110 -4.96 5.39 8.04
CA PHE A 110 -3.62 5.89 7.80
C PHE A 110 -3.01 6.30 9.14
N GLN A 111 -2.03 5.53 9.62
CA GLN A 111 -1.35 5.77 10.89
C GLN A 111 0.07 6.29 10.63
N ASN A 112 0.41 7.43 11.23
CA ASN A 112 1.80 7.88 11.26
C ASN A 112 2.50 7.34 12.52
N SER A 113 3.29 6.28 12.36
CA SER A 113 4.08 5.68 13.45
C SER A 113 5.50 6.25 13.58
N GLY A 114 5.84 7.28 12.78
CA GLY A 114 7.12 7.97 12.81
C GLY A 114 7.16 9.17 13.76
N LYS A 115 8.28 9.89 13.75
CA LYS A 115 8.57 11.06 14.60
C LYS A 115 8.31 12.41 13.93
N SER A 116 8.02 12.43 12.63
CA SER A 116 7.76 13.64 11.83
C SER A 116 6.42 13.55 11.11
N GLU A 117 5.84 14.71 10.80
CA GLU A 117 4.59 14.81 10.04
C GLU A 117 4.74 14.14 8.65
N VAL A 118 3.69 13.44 8.22
CA VAL A 118 3.54 12.96 6.84
C VAL A 118 2.43 13.75 6.18
N VAL A 119 2.70 14.28 4.99
CA VAL A 119 1.75 15.08 4.22
C VAL A 119 1.64 14.52 2.80
N PHE A 120 0.43 14.33 2.30
CA PHE A 120 0.17 13.82 0.95
C PHE A 120 -1.16 14.34 0.39
N ARG A 121 -1.39 14.19 -0.92
CA ARG A 121 -2.66 14.58 -1.56
C ARG A 121 -3.85 13.84 -0.97
N SER A 122 -4.92 14.59 -0.71
CA SER A 122 -6.12 14.07 -0.07
C SER A 122 -6.74 12.90 -0.84
N PRO A 123 -7.20 11.83 -0.15
CA PRO A 123 -7.95 10.74 -0.79
C PRO A 123 -9.17 11.21 -1.57
N ALA A 124 -9.74 12.37 -1.22
CA ALA A 124 -10.85 12.98 -1.94
C ALA A 124 -10.50 13.36 -3.40
N THR A 125 -9.21 13.53 -3.71
CA THR A 125 -8.73 13.94 -5.04
C THR A 125 -8.07 12.79 -5.82
N TRP A 126 -8.06 11.55 -5.29
CA TRP A 126 -7.41 10.43 -5.96
C TRP A 126 -8.21 10.00 -7.19
N GLU A 127 -7.52 9.78 -8.30
CA GLU A 127 -8.13 9.47 -9.58
C GLU A 127 -8.80 8.10 -9.58
N GLY A 128 -8.23 7.13 -8.86
CA GLY A 128 -8.78 5.79 -8.75
C GLY A 128 -8.64 4.93 -10.00
N ILE A 129 -7.68 5.25 -10.86
CA ILE A 129 -7.40 4.52 -12.10
C ILE A 129 -5.91 4.27 -12.17
N PHE A 130 -5.50 3.01 -12.38
CA PHE A 130 -4.09 2.70 -12.61
C PHE A 130 -3.61 3.34 -13.91
N ASN A 131 -2.54 4.14 -13.82
CA ASN A 131 -1.89 4.72 -14.98
C ASN A 131 -0.37 4.77 -14.73
N PRO A 132 0.42 3.89 -15.36
CA PRO A 132 1.86 3.81 -15.10
C PRO A 132 2.65 4.97 -15.70
N ILE A 133 2.05 5.75 -16.60
CA ILE A 133 2.68 6.92 -17.24
C ILE A 133 2.48 8.16 -16.36
N ASN A 134 1.26 8.39 -15.89
CA ASN A 134 0.91 9.57 -15.09
C ASN A 134 1.07 9.36 -13.57
N GLY A 135 1.23 8.10 -13.14
CA GLY A 135 1.44 7.74 -11.74
C GLY A 135 0.26 8.07 -10.83
N ASN A 136 -0.97 7.90 -11.30
CA ASN A 136 -2.20 8.24 -10.56
C ASN A 136 -2.27 7.65 -9.15
N SER A 137 -3.03 8.30 -8.26
CA SER A 137 -3.36 7.73 -6.94
C SER A 137 -4.56 6.79 -7.06
N TRP A 138 -4.48 5.62 -6.44
CA TRP A 138 -5.53 4.60 -6.48
C TRP A 138 -5.41 3.62 -5.31
N ILE A 139 -6.51 2.92 -5.07
CA ILE A 139 -6.60 1.79 -4.13
C ILE A 139 -7.12 0.58 -4.89
N LEU A 140 -6.61 -0.60 -4.55
CA LEU A 140 -7.14 -1.89 -4.96
C LEU A 140 -7.28 -2.76 -3.71
N VAL A 141 -8.44 -3.39 -3.53
CA VAL A 141 -8.63 -4.40 -2.50
C VAL A 141 -8.89 -5.73 -3.17
N THR A 142 -8.20 -6.77 -2.69
CA THR A 142 -8.43 -8.17 -3.05
C THR A 142 -8.81 -8.95 -1.80
N GLY A 143 -9.58 -10.01 -1.98
CA GLY A 143 -9.92 -10.94 -0.92
C GLY A 143 -9.81 -12.38 -1.42
N VAL A 144 -9.16 -13.23 -0.63
CA VAL A 144 -9.07 -14.68 -0.91
C VAL A 144 -9.60 -15.43 0.30
N ARG A 145 -10.60 -16.32 0.10
CA ARG A 145 -11.13 -17.12 1.21
C ARG A 145 -10.03 -17.99 1.81
N SER A 146 -10.03 -18.18 3.12
CA SER A 146 -8.93 -18.82 3.86
C SER A 146 -8.65 -20.26 3.41
N ASP A 147 -9.68 -20.98 2.96
CA ASP A 147 -9.59 -22.34 2.41
C ASP A 147 -9.18 -22.38 0.92
N ASN A 148 -9.01 -21.21 0.30
CA ASN A 148 -8.66 -21.04 -1.11
C ASN A 148 -7.24 -20.50 -1.34
N LEU A 149 -6.50 -20.14 -0.29
CA LEU A 149 -5.16 -19.50 -0.37
C LEU A 149 -4.12 -20.25 -1.22
N LYS A 150 -4.30 -21.56 -1.45
CA LYS A 150 -3.38 -22.41 -2.25
C LYS A 150 -4.02 -22.98 -3.51
N LYS A 151 -5.33 -22.78 -3.71
CA LYS A 151 -6.09 -23.41 -4.79
C LYS A 151 -6.44 -22.44 -5.90
N HIS A 152 -6.65 -21.16 -5.56
CA HIS A 152 -6.98 -20.10 -6.50
C HIS A 152 -8.28 -20.35 -7.30
N GLU A 153 -9.28 -20.94 -6.64
CA GLU A 153 -10.64 -21.06 -7.17
C GLU A 153 -11.26 -19.66 -7.25
N LYS A 154 -11.56 -19.19 -8.46
CA LYS A 154 -11.98 -17.78 -8.69
C LYS A 154 -13.27 -17.38 -8.00
N GLU A 155 -14.19 -18.33 -7.77
CA GLU A 155 -15.44 -18.10 -7.04
C GLU A 155 -15.26 -17.82 -5.54
N LEU A 156 -14.06 -18.08 -5.01
CA LEU A 156 -13.67 -17.84 -3.62
C LEU A 156 -12.67 -16.68 -3.50
N GLU A 157 -12.56 -15.86 -4.55
CA GLU A 157 -11.77 -14.64 -4.61
C GLU A 157 -12.66 -13.46 -4.99
N PHE A 158 -12.31 -12.26 -4.55
CA PHE A 158 -12.87 -11.03 -5.08
C PHE A 158 -11.80 -9.95 -5.18
N ASP A 159 -12.08 -8.91 -5.97
CA ASP A 159 -11.38 -7.64 -5.94
C ASP A 159 -12.38 -6.49 -6.07
N THR A 160 -11.97 -5.22 -5.96
CA THR A 160 -12.87 -4.05 -6.01
C THR A 160 -12.74 -3.19 -7.27
N SER A 161 -12.00 -3.65 -8.29
CA SER A 161 -11.37 -2.77 -9.29
C SER A 161 -10.51 -1.66 -8.64
N TRP A 162 -9.82 -0.85 -9.44
CA TRP A 162 -9.15 0.36 -8.94
C TRP A 162 -10.18 1.43 -8.58
N PHE A 163 -10.00 2.11 -7.45
CA PHE A 163 -10.87 3.20 -7.03
C PHE A 163 -10.11 4.29 -6.27
N GLY A 164 -10.78 5.44 -6.07
CA GLY A 164 -10.20 6.64 -5.48
C GLY A 164 -11.27 7.57 -4.92
N GLY A 165 -11.08 8.88 -5.07
CA GLY A 165 -11.88 9.91 -4.42
C GLY A 165 -13.36 9.93 -4.80
N GLN A 166 -13.74 9.35 -5.94
CA GLN A 166 -15.15 9.19 -6.33
C GLN A 166 -15.91 8.21 -5.42
N ALA A 167 -15.23 7.23 -4.83
CA ALA A 167 -15.83 6.25 -3.92
C ALA A 167 -15.83 6.74 -2.46
N LEU A 168 -15.18 7.87 -2.14
CA LEU A 168 -15.01 8.36 -0.78
C LEU A 168 -16.34 8.85 -0.17
N LEU A 169 -16.79 8.19 0.90
CA LEU A 169 -18.02 8.49 1.63
C LEU A 169 -17.88 9.72 2.53
N ASN A 170 -16.79 9.79 3.30
CA ASN A 170 -16.59 10.83 4.30
C ASN A 170 -15.75 12.00 3.75
N ARG A 171 -16.04 12.45 2.53
CA ARG A 171 -15.29 13.54 1.87
C ARG A 171 -15.22 14.82 2.71
N ALA A 172 -16.25 15.11 3.51
CA ALA A 172 -16.26 16.28 4.40
C ALA A 172 -15.16 16.26 5.47
N ASP A 173 -14.61 15.09 5.82
CA ASP A 173 -13.49 14.95 6.75
C ASP A 173 -12.13 15.32 6.10
N PHE A 174 -12.16 15.55 4.79
CA PHE A 174 -11.01 15.88 3.94
C PHE A 174 -11.26 17.18 3.17
N PRO A 175 -11.49 18.32 3.86
CA PRO A 175 -11.89 19.58 3.22
C PRO A 175 -10.76 20.23 2.42
N ASP A 176 -9.50 19.89 2.73
CA ASP A 176 -8.31 20.40 2.07
C ASP A 176 -7.82 19.43 0.97
N ASP A 177 -7.08 19.97 -0.01
CA ASP A 177 -6.43 19.19 -1.06
C ASP A 177 -5.29 18.28 -0.54
N VAL A 178 -4.93 18.41 0.73
CA VAL A 178 -3.84 17.67 1.37
C VAL A 178 -4.25 17.11 2.71
N VAL A 179 -3.76 15.91 3.02
CA VAL A 179 -3.89 15.29 4.33
C VAL A 179 -2.58 15.45 5.08
N ARG A 180 -2.69 15.92 6.31
CA ARG A 180 -1.60 16.08 7.27
C ARG A 180 -1.80 15.11 8.43
N ILE A 181 -0.83 14.25 8.67
CA ILE A 181 -0.87 13.26 9.75
C ILE A 181 0.33 13.48 10.66
N GLN A 182 0.06 14.02 11.85
CA GLN A 182 1.07 14.26 12.88
C GLN A 182 1.64 12.95 13.44
N PRO A 183 2.83 12.96 14.07
CA PRO A 183 3.35 11.79 14.78
C PRO A 183 2.33 11.17 15.74
N GLY A 184 2.10 9.86 15.62
CA GLY A 184 1.13 9.11 16.43
C GLY A 184 -0.34 9.27 16.02
N GLN A 185 -0.64 10.11 15.04
CA GLN A 185 -2.02 10.36 14.59
C GLN A 185 -2.51 9.28 13.62
N ILE A 186 -3.82 9.04 13.66
CA ILE A 186 -4.56 8.19 12.71
C ILE A 186 -5.58 9.05 11.96
N ARG A 187 -5.69 8.88 10.65
CA ARG A 187 -6.77 9.42 9.80
C ARG A 187 -7.52 8.29 9.13
N ARG A 188 -8.84 8.42 9.01
CA ARG A 188 -9.73 7.38 8.45
C ARG A 188 -10.40 7.85 7.17
N ALA A 189 -10.30 7.05 6.12
CA ALA A 189 -11.02 7.26 4.87
C ALA A 189 -11.96 6.09 4.62
N ASN A 190 -13.24 6.38 4.42
CA ASN A 190 -14.29 5.39 4.19
C ASN A 190 -14.69 5.43 2.72
N PHE A 191 -14.64 4.30 2.04
CA PHE A 191 -15.01 4.17 0.63
C PHE A 191 -16.19 3.22 0.47
N LEU A 192 -17.09 3.53 -0.45
CA LEU A 192 -18.17 2.64 -0.85
C LEU A 192 -17.87 2.10 -2.24
N VAL A 193 -17.54 0.81 -2.30
CA VAL A 193 -17.02 0.15 -3.51
C VAL A 193 -17.86 -1.08 -3.86
N TRP A 194 -17.81 -1.45 -5.12
CA TRP A 194 -18.36 -2.72 -5.60
C TRP A 194 -17.26 -3.77 -5.59
N PRO A 195 -17.53 -5.03 -5.20
CA PRO A 195 -16.64 -6.11 -5.60
C PRO A 195 -16.82 -6.38 -7.10
N SER A 196 -15.79 -6.88 -7.78
CA SER A 196 -15.86 -7.24 -9.20
C SER A 196 -16.59 -8.57 -9.41
N ASN A 197 -16.66 -9.41 -8.37
CA ASN A 197 -17.33 -10.71 -8.40
C ASN A 197 -18.19 -10.93 -7.15
N PRO A 198 -19.26 -11.74 -7.23
CA PRO A 198 -19.90 -12.32 -6.06
C PRO A 198 -18.89 -13.07 -5.20
N PHE A 199 -19.11 -13.13 -3.89
CA PHE A 199 -18.29 -13.92 -2.97
C PHE A 199 -19.17 -14.76 -2.04
N LYS A 200 -18.57 -15.78 -1.44
CA LYS A 200 -19.25 -16.70 -0.51
C LYS A 200 -19.04 -16.26 0.93
N MET A 201 -19.92 -16.68 1.82
CA MET A 201 -19.67 -16.54 3.26
C MET A 201 -18.37 -17.25 3.67
N GLY A 202 -17.74 -16.73 4.71
CA GLY A 202 -16.55 -17.29 5.33
C GLY A 202 -15.48 -16.25 5.63
N ARG A 203 -14.33 -16.77 6.05
CA ARG A 203 -13.15 -15.98 6.40
C ARG A 203 -12.28 -15.68 5.19
N TYR A 204 -11.98 -14.40 4.94
CA TYR A 204 -11.15 -13.95 3.83
C TYR A 204 -9.88 -13.28 4.34
N LEU A 205 -8.76 -13.57 3.68
CA LEU A 205 -7.54 -12.79 3.76
C LEU A 205 -7.66 -11.60 2.80
N LEU A 206 -7.50 -10.38 3.30
CA LEU A 206 -7.55 -9.17 2.51
C LEU A 206 -6.14 -8.72 2.13
N GLY A 207 -5.96 -8.44 0.84
CA GLY A 207 -4.85 -7.64 0.33
C GLY A 207 -5.33 -6.24 0.01
N ILE A 208 -4.68 -5.21 0.55
CA ILE A 208 -5.00 -3.81 0.24
C ILE A 208 -3.74 -3.18 -0.34
N THR A 209 -3.81 -2.74 -1.59
CA THR A 209 -2.73 -2.01 -2.27
C THR A 209 -3.12 -0.54 -2.40
N VAL A 210 -2.21 0.35 -2.05
CA VAL A 210 -2.42 1.79 -2.12
C VAL A 210 -1.27 2.44 -2.89
N ALA A 211 -1.62 3.24 -3.90
CA ALA A 211 -0.69 4.11 -4.59
C ALA A 211 -1.06 5.58 -4.31
N ILE A 212 -0.06 6.36 -3.92
CA ILE A 212 -0.20 7.80 -3.69
C ILE A 212 0.82 8.51 -4.59
N ARG A 213 0.34 9.29 -5.56
CA ARG A 213 1.20 10.01 -6.51
C ARG A 213 2.07 11.07 -5.84
N GLU A 214 1.51 11.77 -4.88
CA GLU A 214 2.08 13.01 -4.35
C GLU A 214 2.11 12.97 -2.83
N VAL A 215 3.17 12.39 -2.29
CA VAL A 215 3.65 12.68 -0.94
C VAL A 215 4.42 14.01 -1.00
N LEU A 216 4.11 14.90 -0.07
CA LEU A 216 4.60 16.28 -0.02
C LEU A 216 5.60 16.50 1.12
N ALA A 217 5.45 15.76 2.22
CA ALA A 217 6.37 15.82 3.34
C ALA A 217 6.47 14.45 4.08
N PRO A 218 7.61 14.16 4.72
CA PRO A 218 8.86 14.95 4.72
C PRO A 218 9.54 14.99 3.36
N GLN A 219 10.48 15.93 3.16
CA GLN A 219 11.15 16.15 1.87
C GLN A 219 11.79 14.89 1.27
N ALA A 220 12.34 14.00 2.12
CA ALA A 220 12.91 12.73 1.70
C ALA A 220 11.88 11.80 1.01
N LEU A 221 10.61 11.88 1.40
CA LEU A 221 9.52 11.08 0.84
C LEU A 221 8.78 11.78 -0.31
N LYS A 222 9.14 13.01 -0.67
CA LYS A 222 8.46 13.77 -1.72
C LYS A 222 8.36 12.98 -3.03
N GLY A 223 7.16 12.85 -3.60
CA GLY A 223 6.88 12.09 -4.82
C GLY A 223 5.96 10.89 -4.59
N SER A 224 6.02 9.89 -5.48
CA SER A 224 5.11 8.74 -5.43
C SER A 224 5.54 7.69 -4.42
N VAL A 225 4.55 6.97 -3.90
CA VAL A 225 4.68 5.77 -3.07
C VAL A 225 3.63 4.75 -3.50
N GLU A 226 3.95 3.46 -3.36
CA GLU A 226 3.03 2.36 -3.66
C GLU A 226 3.38 1.19 -2.75
N PHE A 227 2.42 0.71 -1.98
CA PHE A 227 2.66 -0.26 -0.93
C PHE A 227 1.41 -1.10 -0.66
N VAL A 228 1.61 -2.25 -0.01
CA VAL A 228 0.52 -3.05 0.55
C VAL A 228 0.34 -2.80 2.05
N ALA A 229 -0.90 -2.90 2.50
CA ALA A 229 -1.24 -3.00 3.92
C ALA A 229 -0.85 -4.37 4.47
N PRO A 230 -0.69 -4.52 5.80
CA PRO A 230 -0.57 -5.83 6.42
C PRO A 230 -1.80 -6.70 6.14
N ASP A 231 -1.54 -7.97 5.87
CA ASP A 231 -2.53 -9.03 5.77
C ASP A 231 -3.53 -8.98 6.93
N THR A 232 -4.82 -8.82 6.60
CA THR A 232 -5.89 -8.73 7.58
C THR A 232 -6.98 -9.74 7.24
N TYR A 233 -7.52 -10.42 8.25
CA TYR A 233 -8.65 -11.32 8.04
C TYR A 233 -9.97 -10.60 8.32
N VAL A 234 -10.95 -10.86 7.46
CA VAL A 234 -12.35 -10.45 7.65
C VAL A 234 -13.25 -11.67 7.58
N GLU A 235 -14.34 -11.67 8.35
CA GLU A 235 -15.39 -12.69 8.28
C GLU A 235 -16.61 -12.11 7.59
N PHE A 236 -17.04 -12.73 6.49
CA PHE A 236 -18.34 -12.45 5.87
C PHE A 236 -19.33 -13.51 6.33
N THR A 237 -20.39 -13.08 7.02
CA THR A 237 -21.38 -14.00 7.61
C THR A 237 -22.43 -14.49 6.62
N GLN A 238 -22.39 -14.02 5.37
CA GLN A 238 -23.34 -14.37 4.32
C GLN A 238 -22.68 -14.28 2.93
N ASP A 239 -23.22 -15.02 1.97
CA ASP A 239 -22.87 -14.89 0.54
C ASP A 239 -23.22 -13.49 0.06
N TYR A 240 -22.51 -12.96 -0.95
CA TYR A 240 -22.83 -11.70 -1.59
C TYR A 240 -22.86 -11.86 -3.12
N PRO A 241 -23.84 -11.28 -3.83
CA PRO A 241 -25.07 -10.68 -3.29
C PRO A 241 -25.94 -11.69 -2.53
N THR A 242 -26.66 -11.26 -1.49
CA THR A 242 -27.54 -12.14 -0.68
C THR A 242 -29.02 -11.93 -1.00
N THR A 243 -29.44 -10.67 -1.17
CA THR A 243 -30.84 -10.28 -1.35
C THR A 243 -31.19 -10.00 -2.80
N HIS A 244 -32.48 -9.99 -3.14
CA HIS A 244 -32.93 -9.69 -4.50
C HIS A 244 -32.50 -8.27 -4.93
N GLU A 245 -32.59 -7.32 -4.00
CA GLU A 245 -32.15 -5.93 -4.19
C GLU A 245 -30.65 -5.85 -4.50
N GLU A 246 -29.82 -6.59 -3.75
CA GLU A 246 -28.37 -6.63 -3.99
C GLU A 246 -28.05 -7.29 -5.33
N HIS A 247 -28.72 -8.37 -5.70
CA HIS A 247 -28.56 -9.00 -7.02
C HIS A 247 -28.89 -8.02 -8.15
N ALA A 248 -30.00 -7.29 -8.04
CA ALA A 248 -30.41 -6.32 -9.05
C ALA A 248 -29.42 -5.15 -9.15
N ALA A 249 -28.94 -4.64 -8.01
CA ALA A 249 -27.98 -3.55 -7.96
C ALA A 249 -26.62 -3.97 -8.51
N PHE A 250 -26.14 -5.16 -8.13
CA PHE A 250 -24.89 -5.74 -8.64
C PHE A 250 -24.94 -5.98 -10.15
N ALA A 251 -26.04 -6.58 -10.66
CA ALA A 251 -26.22 -6.78 -12.09
C ALA A 251 -26.27 -5.46 -12.88
N THR A 252 -26.79 -4.39 -12.27
CA THR A 252 -26.78 -3.05 -12.89
C THR A 252 -25.35 -2.50 -12.97
N HIS A 253 -24.58 -2.60 -11.89
CA HIS A 253 -23.17 -2.20 -11.87
C HIS A 253 -22.34 -2.94 -12.94
N LEU A 254 -22.49 -4.26 -13.07
CA LEU A 254 -21.76 -5.03 -14.08
C LEU A 254 -22.08 -4.60 -15.52
N ARG A 255 -23.34 -4.22 -15.79
CA ARG A 255 -23.73 -3.69 -17.11
C ARG A 255 -23.08 -2.34 -17.41
N GLU A 256 -22.98 -1.46 -16.41
CA GLU A 256 -22.37 -0.14 -16.55
C GLU A 256 -20.86 -0.22 -16.79
N GLN A 257 -20.17 -1.21 -16.20
CA GLN A 257 -18.74 -1.45 -16.43
C GLN A 257 -18.42 -2.04 -17.81
N SER A 258 -19.40 -2.65 -18.48
CA SER A 258 -19.21 -3.32 -19.77
C SER A 258 -19.43 -2.40 -20.99
N GLN A 259 -19.76 -1.12 -20.75
CA GLN A 259 -20.02 -0.10 -21.78
C GLN A 259 -18.81 0.84 -21.93
#